data_AF-A0A2V8IT17-F1
#
_entry.id   AF-A0A2V8IT17-F1
#
_cell.length_a   1.000
_cell.length_b   1.000
_cell.length_c   1.000
_cell.angle_alpha   90.00
_cell.angle_beta   90.00
_cell.angle_gamma   90.00
#
_symmetry.space_group_name_H-M   'P 1'
#
loop_
_entity.id
_entity.type
_entity.pdbx_description
1 polymer ?
#
loop_
_entity_poly.entity_id
_entity_poly.type
_entity_poly.pdbx_seq_one_letter_code
_entity_poly.pdbx_strand_id
1 'polypeptide(L)'
;MSLRQPLPYLLILAAVYLPTLTSSQARRSPMWFEGARLIIGDRTPAIESSAFLVEGDSFAWVGKKGDRQPPANAIRVDLTGKTVMPALIDGHNHIGLVNEKDGTNQKSNYTRENLIDQLQRYAYYGTAAAMSMGLEADQELAYKLRDEVTPNAA
;
A
#
# COMPACT_ATOMS: atom_id res chain seq x y z
N MET A 1 45.80 -70.52 -3.45
CA MET A 1 45.56 -70.08 -4.84
C MET A 1 44.21 -69.38 -4.90
N SER A 2 44.19 -68.13 -5.39
CA SER A 2 43.01 -67.31 -5.77
C SER A 2 42.10 -66.81 -4.62
N LEU A 3 42.32 -65.59 -4.10
CA LEU A 3 41.75 -64.28 -4.52
C LEU A 3 40.23 -64.14 -4.34
N ARG A 4 39.83 -63.17 -3.49
CA ARG A 4 38.82 -62.13 -3.76
C ARG A 4 38.71 -61.19 -2.53
N GLN A 5 39.25 -59.98 -2.65
CA GLN A 5 38.95 -58.87 -1.73
C GLN A 5 37.71 -58.11 -2.26
N PRO A 6 36.75 -57.72 -1.42
CA PRO A 6 35.68 -56.81 -1.82
C PRO A 6 36.16 -55.35 -1.74
N LEU A 7 35.94 -54.62 -2.83
CA LEU A 7 36.21 -53.19 -3.00
C LEU A 7 35.25 -52.36 -2.12
N PRO A 8 35.70 -51.40 -1.30
CA PRO A 8 34.80 -50.52 -0.56
C PRO A 8 34.27 -49.41 -1.49
N TYR A 9 32.95 -49.34 -1.65
CA TYR A 9 32.28 -48.24 -2.33
C TYR A 9 32.42 -46.96 -1.50
N LEU A 10 33.19 -45.99 -2.02
CA LEU A 10 33.31 -44.65 -1.48
C LEU A 10 32.09 -43.83 -1.97
N LEU A 11 31.11 -43.61 -1.10
CA LEU A 11 30.00 -42.67 -1.34
C LEU A 11 30.51 -41.24 -1.13
N ILE A 12 30.68 -40.48 -2.22
CA ILE A 12 30.96 -39.04 -2.18
C ILE A 12 29.62 -38.31 -2.05
N LEU A 13 29.31 -37.78 -0.86
CA LEU A 13 28.25 -36.79 -0.67
C LEU A 13 28.74 -35.42 -1.15
N ALA A 14 28.29 -35.00 -2.34
CA ALA A 14 28.45 -33.63 -2.79
C ALA A 14 27.34 -32.74 -2.18
N ALA A 15 27.68 -31.95 -1.17
CA ALA A 15 26.79 -30.92 -0.64
C ALA A 15 26.71 -29.75 -1.63
N VAL A 16 25.61 -29.64 -2.37
CA VAL A 16 25.34 -28.51 -3.26
C VAL A 16 24.88 -27.33 -2.40
N TYR A 17 25.73 -26.32 -2.24
CA TYR A 17 25.33 -25.01 -1.71
C TYR A 17 24.54 -24.28 -2.79
N LEU A 18 23.21 -24.22 -2.67
CA LEU A 18 22.41 -23.27 -3.45
C LEU A 18 22.55 -21.89 -2.80
N PRO A 19 23.06 -20.86 -3.50
CA PRO A 19 22.97 -19.50 -3.02
C PRO A 19 21.50 -19.09 -3.02
N THR A 20 20.94 -18.83 -1.84
CA THR A 20 19.65 -18.16 -1.72
C THR A 20 19.81 -16.78 -2.34
N LEU A 21 19.16 -16.55 -3.49
CA LEU A 21 18.96 -15.20 -4.03
C LEU A 21 18.07 -14.46 -3.04
N THR A 22 18.68 -13.76 -2.08
CA THR A 22 17.98 -12.76 -1.29
C THR A 22 17.55 -11.68 -2.27
N SER A 23 16.25 -11.63 -2.56
CA SER A 23 15.66 -10.47 -3.22
C SER A 23 15.93 -9.26 -2.32
N SER A 24 16.90 -8.45 -2.72
CA SER A 24 17.04 -7.09 -2.21
C SER A 24 15.84 -6.31 -2.75
N GLN A 25 14.69 -6.46 -2.09
CA GLN A 25 13.60 -5.52 -2.27
C GLN A 25 14.20 -4.16 -1.93
N ALA A 26 14.39 -3.31 -2.95
CA ALA A 26 15.04 -2.01 -2.79
C ALA A 26 14.34 -1.30 -1.65
N ARG A 27 15.03 -1.20 -0.50
CA ARG A 27 14.44 -0.70 0.73
C ARG A 27 14.12 0.76 0.47
N ARG A 28 12.83 1.09 0.31
CA ARG A 28 12.41 2.48 0.12
C ARG A 28 13.01 3.30 1.26
N SER A 29 13.66 4.41 0.93
CA SER A 29 14.22 5.30 1.95
C SER A 29 13.10 5.70 2.92
N PRO A 30 13.33 5.64 4.23
CA PRO A 30 12.35 6.09 5.20
C PRO A 30 11.95 7.54 4.93
N MET A 31 10.68 7.89 5.15
CA MET A 31 10.21 9.27 5.01
C MET A 31 9.89 9.83 6.39
N TRP A 32 10.46 11.00 6.69
CA TRP A 32 10.23 11.72 7.93
C TRP A 32 9.45 12.99 7.64
N PHE A 33 8.24 13.08 8.18
CA PHE A 33 7.37 14.25 8.06
C PHE A 33 7.37 15.01 9.39
N GLU A 34 7.40 16.34 9.36
CA GLU A 34 7.41 17.16 10.58
C GLU A 34 6.72 18.51 10.42
N GLY A 35 6.27 19.09 11.52
CA GLY A 35 5.72 20.46 11.57
C GLY A 35 4.20 20.55 11.34
N ALA A 36 3.53 19.45 10.99
CA ALA A 36 2.08 19.46 10.79
C ALA A 36 1.31 19.54 12.12
N ARG A 37 0.08 20.08 12.06
CA ARG A 37 -0.96 19.72 13.00
C ARG A 37 -1.53 18.35 12.62
N LEU A 38 -1.39 17.34 13.47
CA LEU A 38 -1.79 15.96 13.17
C LEU A 38 -3.07 15.56 13.91
N ILE A 39 -4.09 15.17 13.17
CA ILE A 39 -5.28 14.49 13.67
C ILE A 39 -5.05 12.98 13.50
N ILE A 40 -5.15 12.21 14.58
CA ILE A 40 -4.96 10.74 14.54
C ILE A 40 -6.25 10.01 14.16
N GLY A 41 -7.41 10.55 14.55
CA GLY A 41 -8.72 9.94 14.31
C GLY A 41 -9.20 8.98 15.41
N ASP A 42 -8.48 8.90 16.54
CA ASP A 42 -8.79 8.06 17.70
C ASP A 42 -9.53 8.80 18.83
N ARG A 43 -10.03 10.01 18.54
CA ARG A 43 -10.67 10.96 19.48
C ARG A 43 -9.71 11.62 20.48
N THR A 44 -8.41 11.35 20.42
CA THR A 44 -7.44 12.14 21.19
C THR A 44 -7.28 13.55 20.58
N PRO A 45 -6.82 14.55 21.36
CA PRO A 45 -6.53 15.87 20.82
C PRO A 45 -5.48 15.80 19.70
N ALA A 46 -5.57 16.73 18.75
CA ALA A 46 -4.57 16.85 17.70
C ALA A 46 -3.16 17.11 18.28
N ILE A 47 -2.14 16.54 17.65
CA ILE A 47 -0.74 16.81 17.97
C ILE A 47 -0.29 18.04 17.17
N GLU A 48 -0.14 19.16 17.86
CA GLU A 48 0.46 20.37 17.28
C GLU A 48 1.97 20.18 17.07
N SER A 49 2.51 20.71 15.98
CA SER A 49 3.93 20.56 15.60
C SER A 49 4.40 19.09 15.67
N SER A 50 3.64 18.19 15.05
CA SER A 50 3.90 16.76 15.03
C SER A 50 5.13 16.37 14.22
N ALA A 51 5.59 15.13 14.41
CA ALA A 51 6.49 14.45 13.50
C ALA A 51 6.14 12.96 13.41
N PHE A 52 6.40 12.34 12.25
CA PHE A 52 6.15 10.92 12.04
C PHE A 52 7.07 10.32 10.99
N LEU A 53 7.38 9.04 11.17
CA LEU A 53 8.24 8.23 10.31
C LEU A 53 7.39 7.21 9.55
N VAL A 54 7.54 7.18 8.23
CA VAL A 54 6.95 6.16 7.36
C VAL A 54 8.07 5.30 6.78
N GLU A 55 7.94 3.99 6.93
CA GLU A 55 8.84 3.00 6.35
C GLU A 55 8.01 2.04 5.48
N GLY A 56 8.29 2.00 4.19
CA GLY A 56 7.46 1.24 3.25
C GLY A 56 6.05 1.83 3.16
N ASP A 57 5.05 1.05 3.60
CA ASP A 57 3.62 1.35 3.58
C ASP A 57 3.05 1.67 4.98
N SER A 58 3.91 1.71 6.00
CA SER A 58 3.49 1.71 7.39
C SER A 58 4.10 2.88 8.17
N PHE A 59 3.35 3.41 9.14
CA PHE A 59 3.87 4.36 10.12
C PHE A 59 4.75 3.59 11.13
N ALA A 60 6.04 3.89 11.14
CA ALA A 60 6.99 3.29 12.08
C ALA A 60 7.04 4.04 13.42
N TRP A 61 6.65 5.33 13.44
CA TRP A 61 6.60 6.16 14.65
C TRP A 61 5.79 7.44 14.43
N VAL A 62 5.11 7.92 15.47
CA VAL A 62 4.33 9.18 15.48
C VAL A 62 4.53 9.86 16.84
N GLY A 63 4.73 11.18 16.86
CA GLY A 63 4.88 11.95 18.10
C GLY A 63 4.97 13.46 17.86
N LYS A 64 5.46 14.23 18.84
CA LYS A 64 5.76 15.64 18.64
C LYS A 64 7.13 15.80 18.00
N LYS A 65 7.30 16.87 17.22
CA LYS A 65 8.60 17.28 16.69
C LYS A 65 9.57 17.50 17.86
N GLY A 66 10.73 16.84 17.79
CA GLY A 66 11.76 16.91 18.83
C GLY A 66 11.76 15.71 19.80
N ASP A 67 10.67 14.96 19.91
CA ASP A 67 10.61 13.75 20.76
C ASP A 67 11.55 12.65 20.24
N ARG A 68 11.84 12.65 18.94
CA ARG A 68 12.74 11.72 18.26
C ARG A 68 13.50 12.44 17.15
N GLN A 69 14.78 12.08 17.00
CA GLN A 69 15.58 12.53 15.87
C GLN A 69 15.26 11.71 14.60
N PRO A 70 15.17 12.35 13.42
CA PRO A 70 14.96 11.64 12.16
C PRO A 70 16.13 10.66 11.88
N PRO A 71 15.86 9.48 11.29
CA PRO A 71 16.93 8.61 10.81
C PRO A 71 17.85 9.34 9.82
N ALA A 72 19.15 9.07 9.85
CA ALA A 72 20.14 9.80 9.05
C ALA A 72 19.91 9.69 7.54
N ASN A 73 19.32 8.59 7.08
CA ASN A 73 19.00 8.33 5.67
C ASN A 73 17.53 8.64 5.30
N ALA A 74 16.76 9.25 6.21
CA ALA A 74 15.36 9.56 5.93
C ALA A 74 15.24 10.77 4.99
N ILE A 75 14.33 10.67 4.03
CA ILE A 75 13.88 11.82 3.23
C ILE A 75 12.99 12.68 4.14
N ARG A 76 13.35 13.95 4.32
CA ARG A 76 12.62 14.86 5.21
C ARG A 76 11.59 15.68 4.43
N VAL A 77 10.39 15.81 4.98
CA VAL A 77 9.27 16.57 4.43
C VAL A 77 8.77 17.53 5.50
N ASP A 78 8.89 18.83 5.22
CA ASP A 78 8.35 19.88 6.09
C ASP A 78 6.87 20.13 5.75
N LEU A 79 6.02 19.98 6.77
CA LEU A 79 4.58 20.17 6.72
C LEU A 79 4.14 21.34 7.61
N THR A 80 5.06 22.25 7.96
CA THR A 80 4.75 23.45 8.75
C THR A 80 3.57 24.22 8.12
N GLY A 81 2.59 24.57 8.96
CA GLY A 81 1.37 25.26 8.55
C GLY A 81 0.34 24.37 7.84
N LYS A 82 0.58 23.06 7.72
CA LYS A 82 -0.38 22.09 7.16
C LYS A 82 -1.06 21.29 8.27
N THR A 83 -2.23 20.75 7.95
CA THR A 83 -2.90 19.73 8.77
C THR A 83 -2.78 18.39 8.07
N VAL A 84 -2.44 17.35 8.84
CA VAL A 84 -2.48 15.95 8.41
C VAL A 84 -3.63 15.28 9.16
N MET A 85 -4.42 14.49 8.45
CA MET A 85 -5.51 13.68 8.99
C MET A 85 -5.51 12.32 8.30
N PRO A 86 -6.22 11.31 8.84
CA PRO A 86 -6.43 10.06 8.12
C PRO A 86 -7.10 10.34 6.79
N ALA A 87 -6.75 9.54 5.78
CA ALA A 87 -7.49 9.54 4.53
C ALA A 87 -8.97 9.17 4.79
N LEU A 88 -9.85 9.64 3.92
CA LEU A 88 -11.28 9.41 4.04
C LEU A 88 -11.60 7.95 3.69
N ILE A 89 -12.61 7.40 4.37
CA ILE A 89 -13.20 6.11 4.06
C ILE A 89 -14.63 6.38 3.61
N ASP A 90 -14.95 6.04 2.37
CA ASP A 90 -16.30 6.08 1.85
C ASP A 90 -17.01 4.75 2.17
N GLY A 91 -17.86 4.80 3.19
CA GLY A 91 -18.56 3.62 3.70
C GLY A 91 -19.80 3.20 2.92
N HIS A 92 -20.25 4.00 1.94
CA HIS A 92 -21.44 3.68 1.15
C HIS A 92 -21.38 4.39 -0.20
N ASN A 93 -21.23 3.63 -1.28
CA ASN A 93 -21.21 4.18 -2.63
C ASN A 93 -21.84 3.23 -3.67
N HIS A 94 -22.08 3.76 -4.87
CA HIS A 94 -22.53 3.03 -6.06
C HIS A 94 -21.65 3.44 -7.25
N ILE A 95 -20.64 2.64 -7.57
CA ILE A 95 -19.64 2.97 -8.60
C ILE A 95 -19.95 2.28 -9.94
N GLY A 96 -19.47 2.87 -11.03
CA GLY A 96 -19.42 2.29 -12.37
C GLY A 96 -20.60 2.60 -13.29
N LEU A 97 -21.75 3.05 -12.78
CA LEU A 97 -22.89 3.42 -13.65
C LEU A 97 -22.80 4.86 -14.18
N VAL A 98 -22.30 5.77 -13.36
CA VAL A 98 -22.05 7.16 -13.76
C VAL A 98 -20.76 7.23 -14.56
N ASN A 99 -20.76 7.95 -15.68
CA ASN A 99 -19.54 8.35 -16.37
C ASN A 99 -19.38 9.87 -16.23
N GLU A 100 -18.39 10.29 -15.45
CA GLU A 100 -18.17 11.68 -15.07
C GLU A 100 -17.72 12.55 -16.25
N LYS A 101 -17.22 11.95 -17.33
CA LYS A 101 -16.70 12.69 -18.49
C LYS A 101 -17.81 13.17 -19.43
N ASP A 102 -18.87 12.39 -19.56
CA ASP A 102 -20.00 12.72 -20.45
C ASP A 102 -21.34 12.90 -19.73
N GLY A 103 -21.39 12.63 -18.42
CA GLY A 103 -22.56 12.85 -17.56
C GLY A 103 -23.65 11.78 -17.68
N THR A 104 -23.37 10.65 -18.34
CA THR A 104 -24.34 9.56 -18.49
C THR A 104 -24.44 8.69 -17.22
N ASN A 105 -25.59 8.06 -17.00
CA ASN A 105 -25.83 7.12 -15.91
C ASN A 105 -26.61 5.90 -16.42
N GLN A 106 -25.90 4.84 -16.80
CA GLN A 106 -26.48 3.70 -17.51
C GLN A 106 -25.66 2.43 -17.29
N LYS A 107 -26.32 1.27 -17.41
CA LYS A 107 -25.69 -0.05 -17.20
C LYS A 107 -24.48 -0.30 -18.09
N SER A 108 -24.50 0.20 -19.33
CA SER A 108 -23.40 0.07 -20.29
C SER A 108 -22.12 0.83 -19.90
N ASN A 109 -22.19 1.74 -18.92
CA ASN A 109 -21.01 2.43 -18.40
C ASN A 109 -20.21 1.58 -17.42
N TYR A 110 -20.74 0.43 -16.99
CA TYR A 110 -20.08 -0.47 -16.05
C TYR A 110 -18.93 -1.21 -16.74
N THR A 111 -17.84 -0.49 -16.95
CA THR A 111 -16.61 -0.97 -17.57
C THR A 111 -15.45 -0.80 -16.62
N ARG A 112 -14.37 -1.55 -16.87
CA ARG A 112 -13.15 -1.49 -16.06
C ARG A 112 -12.56 -0.08 -16.05
N GLU A 113 -12.57 0.56 -17.21
CA GLU A 113 -12.01 1.88 -17.41
C GLU A 113 -12.77 2.93 -16.60
N ASN A 114 -14.10 2.86 -16.60
CA ASN A 114 -14.94 3.80 -15.87
C ASN A 114 -14.81 3.60 -14.35
N LEU A 115 -14.79 2.35 -13.88
CA LEU A 115 -14.58 2.03 -12.47
C LEU A 115 -13.23 2.55 -11.96
N ILE A 116 -12.16 2.35 -12.74
CA ILE A 116 -10.82 2.86 -12.37
C ILE A 116 -10.79 4.40 -12.39
N ASP A 117 -11.41 5.05 -13.37
CA ASP A 117 -11.50 6.52 -13.43
C ASP A 117 -12.17 7.07 -12.16
N GLN A 118 -13.26 6.45 -11.70
CA GLN A 118 -13.94 6.83 -10.46
C GLN A 118 -13.07 6.61 -9.22
N LEU A 119 -12.45 5.44 -9.07
CA LEU A 119 -11.58 5.15 -7.92
C LEU A 119 -10.35 6.07 -7.88
N GLN A 120 -9.82 6.47 -9.05
CA GLN A 120 -8.72 7.43 -9.13
C GLN A 120 -9.15 8.85 -8.74
N ARG A 121 -10.37 9.26 -9.08
CA ARG A 121 -10.94 10.52 -8.60
C ARG A 121 -11.13 10.50 -7.09
N TYR A 122 -11.59 9.39 -6.52
CA TYR A 122 -11.73 9.24 -5.07
C TYR A 122 -10.39 9.40 -4.36
N ALA A 123 -9.34 8.73 -4.86
CA ALA A 123 -7.99 8.92 -4.36
C ALA A 123 -7.51 10.37 -4.47
N TYR A 124 -7.78 11.04 -5.60
CA TYR A 124 -7.45 12.46 -5.80
C TYR A 124 -8.12 13.39 -4.79
N TYR A 125 -9.38 13.09 -4.40
CA TYR A 125 -10.12 13.84 -3.38
C TYR A 125 -9.84 13.39 -1.94
N GLY A 126 -8.89 12.47 -1.73
CA GLY A 126 -8.42 12.07 -0.40
C GLY A 126 -9.13 10.86 0.20
N THR A 127 -9.95 10.14 -0.56
CA THR A 127 -10.52 8.84 -0.14
C THR A 127 -9.50 7.73 -0.42
N ALA A 128 -9.17 6.92 0.59
CA ALA A 128 -8.22 5.81 0.45
C ALA A 128 -8.90 4.43 0.42
N ALA A 129 -10.19 4.37 0.71
CA ALA A 129 -10.99 3.15 0.63
C ALA A 129 -12.45 3.52 0.34
N ALA A 130 -13.08 2.79 -0.58
CA ALA A 130 -14.49 2.93 -0.89
C ALA A 130 -15.21 1.58 -0.82
N MET A 131 -16.43 1.58 -0.29
CA MET A 131 -17.32 0.42 -0.27
C MET A 131 -18.47 0.64 -1.26
N SER A 132 -18.45 -0.11 -2.37
CA SER A 132 -19.59 -0.19 -3.28
C SER A 132 -20.65 -1.13 -2.71
N MET A 133 -21.89 -0.64 -2.61
CA MET A 133 -23.02 -1.39 -2.05
C MET A 133 -24.19 -1.43 -3.02
N GLY A 134 -24.18 -2.38 -3.94
CA GLY A 134 -25.30 -2.60 -4.87
C GLY A 134 -25.16 -1.78 -6.14
N LEU A 135 -25.85 -2.24 -7.18
CA LEU A 135 -25.78 -1.75 -8.58
C LEU A 135 -24.55 -2.22 -9.37
N GLU A 136 -23.80 -3.20 -8.87
CA GLU A 136 -22.75 -3.88 -9.63
C GLU A 136 -23.35 -4.63 -10.82
N ALA A 137 -23.28 -4.02 -12.00
CA ALA A 137 -23.86 -4.57 -13.22
C ALA A 137 -23.08 -5.79 -13.75
N ASP A 138 -21.82 -5.92 -13.35
CA ASP A 138 -20.93 -7.06 -13.58
C ASP A 138 -20.18 -7.39 -12.28
N GLN A 139 -20.62 -8.45 -11.59
CA GLN A 139 -20.05 -8.85 -10.30
C GLN A 139 -18.65 -9.43 -10.41
N GLU A 140 -18.35 -10.15 -11.50
CA GLU A 140 -17.04 -10.76 -11.72
C GLU A 140 -15.98 -9.68 -11.92
N LEU A 141 -16.31 -8.64 -12.70
CA LEU A 141 -15.46 -7.46 -12.83
C LEU A 141 -15.26 -6.76 -11.50
N ALA A 142 -16.33 -6.57 -10.71
CA ALA A 142 -16.26 -5.91 -9.41
C ALA A 142 -15.30 -6.64 -8.45
N TYR A 143 -15.43 -7.97 -8.34
CA TYR A 143 -14.55 -8.76 -7.48
C TYR A 143 -13.11 -8.80 -7.98
N LYS A 144 -12.91 -8.89 -9.29
CA LYS A 144 -11.58 -8.81 -9.88
C LYS A 144 -10.89 -7.48 -9.57
N LEU A 145 -11.62 -6.37 -9.68
CA LEU A 145 -11.10 -5.03 -9.35
C LEU A 145 -10.79 -4.87 -7.85
N ARG A 146 -11.62 -5.44 -6.97
CA ARG A 146 -11.36 -5.45 -5.52
C ARG A 146 -10.06 -6.18 -5.17
N ASP A 147 -9.77 -7.28 -5.88
CA ASP A 147 -8.65 -8.17 -5.56
C ASP A 147 -7.33 -7.76 -6.24
N GLU A 148 -7.33 -6.71 -7.05
CA GLU A 148 -6.13 -6.15 -7.69
C GLU A 148 -5.66 -4.84 -7.05
N VAL A 149 -4.37 -4.57 -7.17
CA VAL A 149 -3.81 -3.26 -6.81
C VAL A 149 -3.78 -2.39 -8.06
N THR A 150 -4.65 -1.37 -8.09
CA THR A 150 -4.63 -0.35 -9.14
C THR A 150 -3.86 0.89 -8.68
N PRO A 151 -2.84 1.35 -9.42
CA PRO A 151 -2.12 2.55 -9.07
C PRO A 151 -3.02 3.79 -8.99
N ASN A 152 -2.87 4.55 -7.91
CA ASN A 152 -3.59 5.81 -7.64
C ASN A 152 -5.12 5.65 -7.52
N ALA A 153 -5.63 4.47 -7.19
CA ALA A 153 -7.05 4.20 -6.95
C ALA A 153 -7.34 4.00 -5.46
N ALA A 154 -8.53 4.42 -5.03
CA ALA A 154 -9.10 4.15 -3.70
C ALA A 154 -9.65 2.72 -3.58
#